data_AF-A0A0D3JW23-F1
#
_entry.id   AF-A0A0D3JW23-F1
#
_cell.length_a   1.000
_cell.length_b   1.000
_cell.length_c   1.000
_cell.angle_alpha   90.00
_cell.angle_beta   90.00
_cell.angle_gamma   90.00
#
_symmetry.space_group_name_H-M   'P 1'
#
loop_
_entity.id
_entity.type
_entity.pdbx_description
1 polymer ?
#
loop_
_entity_poly.entity_id
_entity_poly.type
_entity_poly.pdbx_seq_one_letter_code
_entity_poly.pdbx_strand_id
1 'polypeptide(L)'
;EAHRFSFDAVAGEEGGAQADLFAHARPLVLSALSGGHACVLAYGQTGSGKTHTMVGSEGCPGVVPRASDLVWDRIDATPQTEWHVSLTAVELHNDLFRDLLA
;
A
#
# COMPACT_ATOMS: atom_id res chain seq x y z
N GLU A 1 -16.01 24.69 -17.62
CA GLU A 1 -14.74 25.37 -17.32
C GLU A 1 -13.68 24.29 -17.14
N ALA A 2 -12.46 24.47 -17.67
CA ALA A 2 -11.41 23.45 -17.59
C ALA A 2 -10.57 23.68 -16.33
N HIS A 3 -10.61 22.74 -15.38
CA HIS A 3 -9.78 22.78 -14.19
C HIS A 3 -8.51 21.95 -14.41
N ARG A 4 -7.35 22.51 -14.04
CA ARG A 4 -6.04 21.84 -14.15
C ARG A 4 -5.50 21.57 -12.75
N PHE A 5 -4.99 20.36 -12.55
CA PHE A 5 -4.39 19.89 -11.31
C PHE A 5 -2.94 19.45 -11.55
N SER A 6 -2.15 19.43 -10.49
CA SER A 6 -0.74 19.01 -10.51
C SER A 6 -0.54 17.92 -9.47
N PHE A 7 0.18 16.86 -9.87
CA PHE A 7 0.52 15.71 -9.05
C PHE A 7 1.95 15.29 -9.37
N ASP A 8 2.61 14.59 -8.44
CA ASP A 8 3.95 14.04 -8.67
C ASP A 8 3.96 12.99 -9.79
N ALA A 9 2.87 12.23 -9.90
CA ALA A 9 2.64 11.27 -10.98
C ALA A 9 1.13 11.11 -11.23
N VAL A 10 0.79 10.74 -12.47
CA VAL A 10 -0.59 10.43 -12.88
C VAL A 10 -0.58 9.10 -13.62
N ALA A 11 -1.33 8.12 -13.11
CA ALA A 11 -1.57 6.87 -13.83
C ALA A 11 -2.61 7.12 -14.93
N GLY A 12 -2.31 6.72 -16.16
CA GLY A 12 -3.17 6.94 -17.34
C GLY A 12 -4.50 6.18 -17.30
N GLU A 13 -5.33 6.40 -18.34
CA GLU A 13 -6.74 5.95 -18.41
C GLU A 13 -6.95 4.44 -18.33
N GLU A 14 -5.95 3.63 -18.67
CA GLU A 14 -6.03 2.16 -18.54
C GLU A 14 -5.83 1.68 -17.09
N GLY A 15 -5.55 2.59 -16.15
CA GLY A 15 -5.08 2.25 -14.82
C GLY A 15 -3.72 1.59 -14.93
N GLY A 16 -2.64 2.38 -14.80
CA GLY A 16 -1.26 1.86 -14.84
C GLY A 16 -1.14 0.57 -14.02
N ALA A 17 -0.34 -0.38 -14.52
CA ALA A 17 -0.30 -1.72 -13.93
C ALA A 17 -0.04 -1.62 -12.42
N GLN A 18 -0.64 -2.51 -11.62
CA GLN A 18 -0.45 -2.46 -10.16
C GLN A 18 1.03 -2.50 -9.75
N ALA A 19 1.88 -3.10 -10.59
CA ALA A 19 3.33 -3.08 -10.43
C ALA A 19 3.92 -1.66 -10.53
N ASP A 20 3.45 -0.84 -11.47
CA ASP A 20 3.90 0.55 -11.66
C ASP A 20 3.45 1.42 -10.47
N LEU A 21 2.20 1.25 -10.02
CA LEU A 21 1.71 1.92 -8.81
C LEU A 21 2.54 1.53 -7.58
N PHE A 22 2.86 0.24 -7.44
CA PHE A 22 3.71 -0.23 -6.35
C PHE A 22 5.14 0.32 -6.44
N ALA A 23 5.68 0.60 -7.62
CA ALA A 23 7.01 1.20 -7.77
C ALA A 23 7.11 2.55 -7.03
N HIS A 24 6.01 3.30 -6.94
CA HIS A 24 5.94 4.54 -6.16
C HIS A 24 5.87 4.28 -4.63
N ALA A 25 5.24 3.20 -4.19
CA ALA A 25 5.12 2.85 -2.77
C ALA A 25 6.35 2.10 -2.23
N ARG A 26 7.09 1.39 -3.09
CA ARG A 26 8.24 0.56 -2.72
C ARG A 26 9.31 1.30 -1.89
N PRO A 27 9.73 2.54 -2.21
CA PRO A 27 10.70 3.27 -1.41
C PRO A 27 10.21 3.52 0.03
N LEU A 28 8.90 3.68 0.23
CA LEU A 28 8.30 3.89 1.55
C LEU A 28 8.42 2.62 2.42
N VAL A 29 8.18 1.45 1.84
CA VAL A 29 8.36 0.16 2.52
C VAL A 29 9.82 -0.03 2.95
N LEU A 30 10.77 0.26 2.05
CA LEU A 30 12.20 0.16 2.37
C LEU A 30 12.62 1.17 3.45
N SER A 31 12.05 2.37 3.44
CA SER A 31 12.27 3.36 4.49
C SER A 31 11.76 2.88 5.85
N ALA A 32 10.59 2.23 5.89
CA ALA A 32 10.04 1.66 7.11
C ALA A 32 10.92 0.53 7.67
N LEU A 33 11.42 -0.36 6.80
CA LEU A 33 12.35 -1.42 7.19
C LEU A 33 13.73 -0.90 7.66
N SER A 34 14.06 0.35 7.34
CA SER A 34 15.29 1.02 7.78
C SER A 34 15.11 1.81 9.08
N GLY A 35 13.99 1.62 9.79
CA GLY A 35 13.68 2.29 11.06
C GLY A 35 12.84 3.57 10.93
N GLY A 36 12.29 3.85 9.75
CA GLY A 36 11.37 4.97 9.53
C GLY A 36 9.89 4.62 9.72
N HIS A 37 9.03 5.60 9.49
CA HIS A 37 7.57 5.42 9.42
C HIS A 37 7.07 5.82 8.03
N ALA A 38 6.14 5.04 7.50
CA ALA A 38 5.53 5.28 6.20
C ALA A 38 4.00 5.15 6.29
N CYS A 39 3.29 5.96 5.51
CA CYS A 39 1.83 5.90 5.38
C CYS A 39 1.46 6.00 3.91
N VAL A 40 0.54 5.13 3.47
CA VAL A 40 -0.04 5.17 2.13
C VAL A 40 -1.54 5.27 2.28
N LEU A 41 -2.13 6.29 1.65
CA LEU A 41 -3.57 6.55 1.70
C LEU A 41 -4.15 6.46 0.29
N ALA A 42 -5.21 5.66 0.15
CA ALA A 42 -6.04 5.65 -1.05
C ALA A 42 -7.26 6.55 -0.83
N TYR A 43 -7.32 7.67 -1.54
CA TYR A 43 -8.37 8.68 -1.40
C TYR A 43 -9.19 8.82 -2.69
N GLY A 44 -10.50 8.98 -2.54
CA GLY A 44 -11.42 9.16 -3.66
C GLY A 44 -12.84 8.68 -3.38
N GLN A 45 -13.77 8.99 -4.26
CA GLN A 45 -15.18 8.60 -4.13
C GLN A 45 -15.39 7.08 -4.17
N THR A 46 -16.55 6.60 -3.72
CA THR A 46 -16.92 5.18 -3.88
C THR A 46 -16.88 4.79 -5.36
N GLY A 47 -16.32 3.62 -5.66
CA GLY A 47 -16.12 3.17 -7.05
C GLY A 47 -14.86 3.72 -7.75
N SER A 48 -14.10 4.64 -7.13
CA SER A 48 -12.90 5.22 -7.76
C SER A 48 -11.64 4.34 -7.75
N GLY A 49 -11.76 3.07 -7.33
CA GLY A 49 -10.63 2.12 -7.32
C GLY A 49 -9.79 2.05 -6.05
N LYS A 50 -10.15 2.71 -4.93
CA LYS A 50 -9.37 2.67 -3.67
C LYS A 50 -8.99 1.25 -3.21
N THR A 51 -9.98 0.36 -3.09
CA THR A 51 -9.78 -1.04 -2.69
C THR A 51 -8.97 -1.80 -3.74
N HIS A 52 -9.20 -1.53 -5.03
CA HIS A 52 -8.43 -2.12 -6.11
C HIS A 52 -6.95 -1.70 -6.01
N THR A 53 -6.63 -0.44 -5.79
CA THR A 53 -5.24 0.02 -5.64
C THR A 53 -4.55 -0.58 -4.41
N MET A 54 -5.23 -0.61 -3.25
CA MET A 54 -4.60 -1.09 -2.01
C MET A 54 -4.52 -2.61 -1.92
N VAL A 55 -5.61 -3.32 -2.22
CA VAL A 55 -5.70 -4.78 -2.06
C VAL A 55 -5.49 -5.48 -3.40
N GLY A 56 -6.15 -5.00 -4.45
CA GLY A 56 -6.12 -5.61 -5.79
C GLY A 56 -7.00 -6.84 -5.90
N SER A 57 -6.64 -7.73 -6.81
CA SER A 57 -7.30 -9.03 -7.05
C SER A 57 -6.25 -10.13 -7.17
N GLU A 58 -6.66 -11.40 -7.19
CA GLU A 58 -5.74 -12.55 -7.25
C GLU A 58 -4.77 -12.48 -8.45
N GLY A 59 -5.26 -12.06 -9.62
CA GLY A 59 -4.43 -11.89 -10.82
C GLY A 59 -3.70 -10.56 -10.91
N CYS A 60 -4.04 -9.59 -10.05
CA CYS A 60 -3.54 -8.23 -10.11
C CYS A 60 -3.39 -7.65 -8.68
N PRO A 61 -2.42 -8.16 -7.89
CA PRO A 61 -2.27 -7.78 -6.49
C PRO A 61 -1.93 -6.30 -6.35
N GLY A 62 -2.52 -5.63 -5.36
CA GLY A 62 -2.34 -4.21 -5.08
C GLY A 62 -1.13 -3.91 -4.21
N VAL A 63 -1.13 -2.72 -3.58
CA VAL A 63 -0.02 -2.24 -2.76
C VAL A 63 0.23 -3.10 -1.52
N VAL A 64 -0.81 -3.50 -0.78
CA VAL A 64 -0.68 -4.25 0.49
C VAL A 64 -0.02 -5.62 0.29
N PRO A 65 -0.51 -6.52 -0.60
CA PRO A 65 0.14 -7.81 -0.80
C PRO A 65 1.59 -7.67 -1.30
N ARG A 66 1.86 -6.75 -2.25
CA ARG A 66 3.22 -6.51 -2.75
C ARG A 66 4.17 -5.94 -1.69
N ALA A 67 3.66 -5.10 -0.79
CA ALA A 67 4.43 -4.60 0.34
C ALA A 67 4.78 -5.72 1.31
N SER A 68 3.84 -6.64 1.58
CA SER A 68 4.08 -7.83 2.40
C SER A 68 5.17 -8.71 1.79
N ASP A 69 5.08 -9.02 0.48
CA ASP A 69 6.11 -9.82 -0.21
C ASP A 69 7.50 -9.18 -0.08
N LEU A 70 7.60 -7.87 -0.31
CA LEU A 70 8.87 -7.13 -0.17
C LEU A 70 9.43 -7.15 1.26
N VAL A 71 8.56 -7.12 2.27
CA VAL A 71 8.98 -7.22 3.68
C VAL A 71 9.62 -8.59 3.93
N TRP A 72 8.97 -9.68 3.50
CA TRP A 72 9.51 -11.03 3.68
C TRP A 72 10.78 -11.26 2.85
N ASP A 73 10.82 -10.81 1.60
CA ASP A 73 12.03 -10.84 0.77
C ASP A 73 13.23 -10.18 1.48
N ARG A 74 12.99 -9.07 2.20
CA ARG A 74 14.05 -8.35 2.90
C ARG A 74 14.51 -9.07 4.16
N ILE A 75 13.58 -9.68 4.89
CA ILE A 75 13.87 -10.50 6.07
C ILE A 75 14.73 -11.68 5.66
N ASP A 76 14.33 -12.43 4.63
CA ASP A 76 15.05 -13.61 4.14
C ASP A 76 16.44 -13.24 3.60
N ALA A 77 16.59 -12.07 3.00
CA ALA A 77 17.87 -11.56 2.53
C ALA A 77 18.82 -11.07 3.65
N THR A 78 18.37 -11.03 4.91
CA THR A 78 19.16 -10.51 6.05
C THR A 78 19.19 -11.50 7.24
N PRO A 79 19.70 -12.74 7.06
CA PRO A 79 19.63 -13.80 8.06
C PRO A 79 20.41 -13.51 9.36
N GLN A 80 21.25 -12.47 9.37
CA GLN A 80 22.02 -12.03 10.54
C GLN A 80 21.24 -11.03 11.42
N THR A 81 20.07 -10.59 10.97
CA THR A 81 19.22 -9.61 11.67
C THR A 81 18.01 -10.32 12.26
N GLU A 82 17.74 -10.12 13.54
CA GLU A 82 16.50 -10.57 14.17
C GLU A 82 15.39 -9.56 13.87
N TRP A 83 14.27 -10.04 13.33
CA TRP A 83 13.12 -9.23 12.98
C TRP A 83 11.91 -9.60 13.84
N HIS A 84 11.21 -8.59 14.34
CA HIS A 84 9.90 -8.77 14.96
C HIS A 84 8.83 -8.11 14.09
N VAL A 85 7.91 -8.90 13.55
CA VAL A 85 6.86 -8.43 12.65
C VAL A 85 5.50 -8.68 13.29
N SER A 86 4.66 -7.65 13.31
CA SER A 86 3.27 -7.73 13.78
C SER A 86 2.35 -7.09 12.76
N LEU A 87 1.20 -7.72 12.51
CA LEU A 87 0.15 -7.19 11.65
C LEU A 87 -1.07 -6.83 12.51
N THR A 88 -1.67 -5.68 12.22
CA THR A 88 -2.93 -5.26 12.82
C THR A 88 -3.81 -4.70 11.71
N ALA A 89 -5.10 -5.06 11.71
CA ALA A 89 -6.08 -4.50 10.79
C ALA A 89 -7.27 -3.96 11.58
N VAL A 90 -7.57 -2.68 11.41
CA VAL A 90 -8.58 -1.96 12.18
C VAL A 90 -9.49 -1.21 11.21
N GLU A 91 -10.80 -1.34 11.43
CA GLU A 91 -11.82 -0.52 10.80
C GLU A 91 -12.17 0.66 11.72
N LEU A 92 -12.24 1.85 11.14
CA LEU A 92 -12.79 3.04 11.78
C LEU A 92 -14.11 3.39 11.08
N HIS A 93 -15.23 3.24 11.79
CA HIS A 93 -16.56 3.52 11.27
C HIS A 93 -17.39 4.27 12.32
N ASN A 94 -17.85 5.48 11.98
CA ASN A 94 -18.59 6.37 12.90
C ASN A 94 -17.89 6.55 14.26
N ASP A 95 -16.59 6.88 14.23
CA ASP A 95 -15.74 7.05 15.42
C ASP A 95 -15.60 5.81 16.32
N LEU A 96 -16.03 4.63 15.84
CA LEU A 96 -15.83 3.36 16.50
C LEU A 96 -14.70 2.59 15.83
N PHE A 97 -13.77 2.09 16.65
CA PHE A 97 -12.71 1.19 16.23
C PHE A 97 -13.18 -0.26 16.34
N ARG A 98 -12.93 -1.03 15.30
CA ARG A 98 -13.18 -2.47 15.26
C ARG A 98 -11.92 -3.20 14.80
N ASP A 99 -11.48 -4.18 15.59
CA ASP A 99 -10.43 -5.09 15.16
C ASP A 99 -10.99 -6.05 14.10
N LEU A 100 -10.33 -6.11 12.94
CA LEU A 100 -10.72 -6.97 11.82
C LEU A 100 -10.08 -8.36 11.89
N LEU A 101 -9.15 -8.60 12.82
CA LEU A 101 -8.45 -9.87 13.01
C LEU A 101 -8.80 -10.57 14.33
N ALA A 102 -9.70 -9.99 15.13
CA ALA A 102 -10.17 -10.54 16.40
C ALA A 102 -11.11 -11.73 16.26
#